data_AF-A0A1E5QW28-F1
#
_entry.id   AF-A0A1E5QW28-F1
#
_cell.length_a   1.000
_cell.length_b   1.000
_cell.length_c   1.000
_cell.angle_alpha   90.00
_cell.angle_beta   90.00
_cell.angle_gamma   90.00
#
_symmetry.space_group_name_H-M   'P 1'
#
loop_
_entity.id
_entity.type
_entity.pdbx_description
1 polymer ?
#
loop_
_entity_poly.entity_id
_entity_poly.type
_entity_poly.pdbx_seq_one_letter_code
_entity_poly.pdbx_strand_id
1 'polypeptide(L)'
;MPSQIIVENNFKKALNLTEQAEQLIDNATDFPDLELGSQRLQEGKIYLDNIPIIAQQELMGYGGSRFFYRSSFSGSQFLEMRRKVGELEAKIFQGNNAKTTLNRLETQLTEIKNQYQNSNSDQERRQIIQQWRTMLNEFNLISPSTFAGTIAQQKLVAHQLDFEDMVGFSANNERLATFVSTAQDFANLAKVRSQNSPYTVSEWSDIEDFWQKAINELNKIPSTDLEGYRQANRIIVEYEDSLRDVRLRKEREENSLRNFNKAEDLINNYRSSTVNMEDSPNNINRRIVQIQEIINILQDIDPNSTSYAEAQMLISDAQNQINSLKSR
;
A
#
# COMPACT_ATOMS: atom_id res chain seq x y z
N MET A 1 22.14 19.10 -42.02
CA MET A 1 22.49 18.23 -40.86
C MET A 1 22.60 19.12 -39.64
N PRO A 2 21.86 18.89 -38.56
CA PRO A 2 22.03 19.66 -37.32
C PRO A 2 23.42 19.44 -36.74
N SER A 3 24.01 20.46 -36.10
CA SER A 3 25.30 20.29 -35.44
C SER A 3 25.12 19.46 -34.16
N GLN A 4 26.09 18.58 -33.86
CA GLN A 4 26.12 17.80 -32.61
C GLN A 4 26.01 18.71 -31.37
N ILE A 5 26.58 19.91 -31.45
CA ILE A 5 26.53 20.96 -30.42
C ILE A 5 25.08 21.35 -30.08
N ILE A 6 24.19 21.48 -31.07
CA ILE A 6 22.78 21.84 -30.84
C ILE A 6 22.05 20.71 -30.11
N VAL A 7 22.27 19.47 -30.54
CA VAL A 7 21.66 18.28 -29.92
C VAL A 7 22.09 18.16 -28.46
N GLU A 8 23.40 18.25 -28.21
CA GLU A 8 23.98 18.15 -26.87
C GLU A 8 23.54 19.28 -25.94
N ASN A 9 23.51 20.53 -26.43
CA ASN A 9 23.08 21.66 -25.61
C ASN A 9 21.61 21.55 -25.21
N ASN A 10 20.73 21.17 -26.13
CA ASN A 10 19.32 20.98 -25.84
C ASN A 10 19.11 19.81 -24.87
N PHE A 11 19.80 18.69 -25.08
CA PHE A 11 19.68 17.54 -24.20
C PHE A 11 20.18 17.84 -22.77
N LYS A 12 21.33 18.48 -22.60
CA LYS A 12 21.86 18.87 -21.28
C LYS A 12 20.92 19.80 -20.52
N LYS A 13 20.33 20.78 -21.22
CA LYS A 13 19.34 21.69 -20.62
C LYS A 13 18.06 20.95 -20.22
N ALA A 14 17.56 20.06 -21.09
CA ALA A 14 16.40 19.23 -20.80
C ALA A 14 16.62 18.35 -19.57
N LEU A 15 17.77 17.67 -19.48
CA LEU A 15 18.18 16.85 -18.33
C LEU A 15 18.16 17.68 -17.05
N ASN A 16 18.92 18.78 -17.01
CA ASN A 16 19.05 19.60 -15.81
C ASN A 16 17.71 20.16 -15.32
N LEU A 17 16.86 20.65 -16.25
CA LEU A 17 15.55 21.19 -15.89
C LEU A 17 14.57 20.09 -15.45
N THR A 18 14.65 18.89 -16.03
CA THR A 18 13.84 17.74 -15.62
C THR A 18 14.25 17.23 -14.23
N GLU A 19 15.55 17.21 -13.92
CA GLU A 19 16.05 16.87 -12.58
C GLU A 19 15.61 17.90 -11.52
N GLN A 20 15.68 19.20 -11.85
CA GLN A 20 15.15 20.25 -10.97
C GLN A 20 13.64 20.08 -10.75
N ALA A 21 12.89 19.81 -11.82
CA ALA A 21 11.45 19.57 -11.74
C ALA A 21 11.15 18.36 -10.85
N GLU A 22 11.86 17.26 -11.02
CA GLU A 22 11.71 16.06 -10.18
C GLU A 22 11.93 16.39 -8.70
N GLN A 23 13.01 17.09 -8.35
CA GLN A 23 13.29 17.44 -6.96
C GLN A 23 12.17 18.27 -6.34
N LEU A 24 11.66 19.26 -7.08
CA LEU A 24 10.58 20.14 -6.64
C LEU A 24 9.23 19.42 -6.55
N ILE A 25 8.98 18.44 -7.42
CA ILE A 25 7.73 17.68 -7.45
C ILE A 25 7.70 16.61 -6.36
N ASP A 26 8.79 15.85 -6.23
CA ASP A 26 8.85 14.70 -5.32
C ASP A 26 9.11 15.10 -3.87
N ASN A 27 9.70 16.28 -3.63
CA ASN A 27 9.98 16.79 -2.29
C ASN A 27 9.26 18.11 -1.99
N ALA A 28 8.12 18.37 -2.63
CA ALA A 28 7.36 19.58 -2.42
C ALA A 28 6.99 19.75 -0.93
N THR A 29 7.28 20.93 -0.40
CA THR A 29 6.89 21.32 0.96
C THR A 29 5.73 22.30 0.97
N ASP A 30 5.45 22.92 -0.17
CA ASP A 30 4.28 23.76 -0.41
C ASP A 30 3.78 23.66 -1.87
N PHE A 31 2.67 24.36 -2.16
CA PHE A 31 2.13 24.41 -3.53
C PHE A 31 2.99 25.22 -4.52
N PRO A 32 3.63 26.33 -4.13
CA PRO A 32 4.63 27.00 -4.96
C PRO A 32 5.77 26.10 -5.47
N ASP A 33 6.29 25.17 -4.65
CA ASP A 33 7.29 24.19 -5.07
C ASP A 33 6.80 23.36 -6.27
N LEU A 34 5.56 22.86 -6.19
CA LEU A 34 4.94 22.10 -7.28
C LEU A 34 4.72 22.94 -8.54
N GLU A 35 4.37 24.22 -8.38
CA GLU A 35 4.17 25.13 -9.50
C GLU A 35 5.51 25.44 -10.20
N LEU A 36 6.55 25.71 -9.42
CA LEU A 36 7.91 25.90 -9.96
C LEU A 36 8.42 24.61 -10.63
N GLY A 37 8.20 23.45 -10.02
CA GLY A 37 8.54 22.15 -10.61
C GLY A 37 7.83 21.92 -11.93
N SER A 38 6.55 22.26 -12.01
CA SER A 38 5.77 22.22 -13.27
C SER A 38 6.34 23.17 -14.33
N GLN A 39 6.74 24.38 -13.95
CA GLN A 39 7.38 25.33 -14.88
C GLN A 39 8.71 24.78 -15.42
N ARG A 40 9.57 24.26 -14.53
CA ARG A 40 10.85 23.64 -14.91
C ARG A 40 10.66 22.45 -15.83
N LEU A 41 9.63 21.62 -15.58
CA LEU A 41 9.32 20.49 -16.45
C LEU A 41 8.91 20.94 -17.85
N GLN A 42 8.08 21.99 -17.96
CA GLN A 42 7.68 22.54 -19.26
C GLN A 42 8.88 23.15 -20.01
N GLU A 43 9.76 23.88 -19.33
CA GLU A 43 11.01 24.38 -19.92
C GLU A 43 11.90 23.23 -20.40
N GLY A 44 12.07 22.18 -19.58
CA GLY A 44 12.86 20.99 -19.93
C GLY A 44 12.29 20.25 -21.14
N LYS A 45 10.97 20.10 -21.20
CA LYS A 45 10.24 19.50 -22.34
C LYS A 45 10.45 20.29 -23.63
N ILE A 46 10.39 21.62 -23.58
CA ILE A 46 10.68 22.47 -24.75
C ILE A 46 12.08 22.18 -25.29
N TYR A 47 13.10 22.08 -24.42
CA TYR A 47 14.45 21.74 -24.86
C TYR A 47 14.55 20.32 -25.43
N LEU A 48 13.85 19.35 -24.85
CA LEU A 48 13.80 17.98 -25.33
C LEU A 48 13.15 17.87 -26.71
N ASP A 49 12.06 18.61 -26.94
CA ASP A 49 11.33 18.64 -28.20
C ASP A 49 12.07 19.41 -29.30
N ASN A 50 12.90 20.39 -28.92
CA ASN A 50 13.79 21.12 -29.83
C ASN A 50 15.00 20.29 -30.32
N ILE A 51 15.17 19.04 -29.86
CA ILE A 51 16.13 18.12 -30.47
C ILE A 51 15.64 17.79 -31.90
N PRO A 52 16.45 18.02 -32.95
CA PRO A 52 16.03 17.80 -34.34
C PRO A 52 15.47 16.39 -34.60
N ILE A 53 14.38 16.28 -35.37
CA ILE A 53 13.67 15.01 -35.62
C ILE A 53 14.61 13.91 -36.15
N ILE A 54 15.55 14.24 -37.04
CA ILE A 54 16.53 13.28 -37.56
C ILE A 54 17.39 12.71 -36.42
N ALA A 55 17.82 13.57 -35.48
CA ALA A 55 18.57 13.14 -34.30
C ALA A 55 17.69 12.33 -33.34
N GLN A 56 16.42 12.69 -33.16
CA GLN A 56 15.48 11.90 -32.37
C GLN A 56 15.27 10.49 -32.97
N GLN A 57 15.12 10.37 -34.29
CA GLN A 57 14.96 9.08 -34.99
C GLN A 57 16.20 8.19 -34.83
N GLU A 58 17.40 8.76 -34.94
CA GLU A 58 18.65 8.04 -34.68
C GLU A 58 18.76 7.60 -33.21
N LEU A 59 18.42 8.48 -32.24
CA LEU A 59 18.43 8.17 -30.82
C LEU A 59 17.38 7.12 -30.42
N MET A 60 16.24 7.07 -31.11
CA MET A 60 15.21 6.05 -30.91
C MET A 60 15.50 4.74 -31.65
N GLY A 61 16.63 4.64 -32.37
CA GLY A 61 17.06 3.42 -33.07
C GLY A 61 16.42 3.19 -34.44
N TYR A 62 15.73 4.18 -35.00
CA TYR A 62 15.04 4.10 -36.30
C TYR A 62 15.91 4.56 -37.49
N GLY A 63 17.12 5.08 -37.26
CA GLY A 63 18.00 5.62 -38.30
C GLY A 63 19.16 4.70 -38.68
N GLY A 64 19.45 4.55 -39.97
CA GLY A 64 20.60 3.79 -40.51
C GLY A 64 21.93 4.57 -40.54
N SER A 65 21.97 5.75 -39.94
CA SER A 65 23.02 6.76 -40.12
C SER A 65 23.93 6.85 -38.89
N ARG A 66 25.26 6.73 -39.10
CA ARG A 66 26.26 6.64 -38.01
C ARG A 66 26.77 7.99 -37.48
N PHE A 67 25.94 9.03 -37.46
CA PHE A 67 26.42 10.40 -37.27
C PHE A 67 26.64 10.83 -35.81
N PHE A 68 26.02 10.17 -34.82
CA PHE A 68 26.15 10.54 -33.40
C PHE A 68 27.01 9.59 -32.55
N TYR A 69 27.85 8.73 -33.15
CA TYR A 69 28.70 7.76 -32.43
C TYR A 69 29.76 8.37 -31.47
N ARG A 70 29.99 9.69 -31.53
CA ARG A 70 30.90 10.41 -30.63
C ARG A 70 30.18 11.29 -29.59
N SER A 71 28.85 11.25 -29.58
CA SER A 71 28.05 11.91 -28.56
C SER A 71 28.21 11.16 -27.24
N SER A 72 28.35 11.88 -26.12
CA SER A 72 28.27 11.29 -24.77
C SER A 72 26.86 10.82 -24.40
N PHE A 73 25.89 11.02 -25.31
CA PHE A 73 24.47 10.76 -25.10
C PHE A 73 24.02 9.52 -25.87
N SER A 74 23.40 8.57 -25.16
CA SER A 74 22.84 7.36 -25.75
C SER A 74 21.35 7.52 -26.06
N GLY A 75 20.86 6.74 -27.02
CA GLY A 75 19.43 6.61 -27.28
C GLY A 75 18.61 6.19 -26.06
N SER A 76 19.20 5.37 -25.18
CA SER A 76 18.57 4.95 -23.92
C SER A 76 18.33 6.12 -22.97
N GLN A 77 19.30 7.04 -22.82
CA GLN A 77 19.14 8.23 -21.98
C GLN A 77 18.05 9.16 -22.51
N PHE A 78 17.90 9.27 -23.82
CA PHE A 78 16.82 10.05 -24.43
C PHE A 78 15.43 9.46 -24.18
N LEU A 79 15.28 8.14 -24.33
CA LEU A 79 14.03 7.45 -24.03
C LEU A 79 13.68 7.52 -22.53
N GLU A 80 14.68 7.36 -21.67
CA GLU A 80 14.53 7.52 -20.23
C GLU A 80 14.08 8.93 -19.85
N MET A 81 14.68 9.96 -20.43
CA MET A 81 14.27 11.35 -20.24
C MET A 81 12.81 11.57 -20.63
N ARG A 82 12.39 11.07 -21.81
CA ARG A 82 11.01 11.20 -22.26
C ARG A 82 10.02 10.47 -21.35
N ARG A 83 10.37 9.27 -20.88
CA ARG A 83 9.58 8.53 -19.91
C ARG A 83 9.44 9.32 -18.61
N LYS A 84 10.56 9.86 -18.10
CA LYS A 84 10.59 10.65 -16.88
C LYS A 84 9.73 11.91 -16.99
N VAL A 85 9.82 12.64 -18.11
CA VAL A 85 8.95 13.80 -18.37
C VAL A 85 7.48 13.39 -18.31
N GLY A 86 7.10 12.29 -18.97
CA GLY A 86 5.71 11.80 -18.94
C GLY A 86 5.23 11.39 -17.53
N GLU A 87 6.09 10.74 -16.74
CA GLU A 87 5.80 10.39 -15.35
C GLU A 87 5.56 11.64 -14.48
N LEU A 88 6.43 12.65 -14.62
CA LEU A 88 6.29 13.91 -13.87
C LEU A 88 5.05 14.71 -14.32
N GLU A 89 4.72 14.73 -15.62
CA GLU A 89 3.49 15.35 -16.11
C GLU A 89 2.24 14.69 -15.51
N ALA A 90 2.22 13.35 -15.41
CA ALA A 90 1.14 12.63 -14.77
C ALA A 90 1.02 12.95 -13.27
N LYS A 91 2.15 13.02 -12.55
CA LYS A 91 2.18 13.44 -11.13
C LYS A 91 1.64 14.86 -10.95
N ILE A 92 2.07 15.82 -11.76
CA ILE A 92 1.57 17.20 -11.73
C ILE A 92 0.06 17.23 -11.99
N PHE A 93 -0.42 16.50 -13.00
CA PHE A 93 -1.84 16.45 -13.31
C PHE A 93 -2.68 15.92 -12.14
N GLN A 94 -2.25 14.80 -11.55
CA GLN A 94 -2.89 14.24 -10.35
C GLN A 94 -2.85 15.22 -9.17
N GLY A 95 -1.70 15.85 -8.93
CA GLY A 95 -1.52 16.85 -7.88
C GLY A 95 -2.42 18.08 -8.06
N ASN A 96 -2.58 18.57 -9.28
CA ASN A 96 -3.46 19.71 -9.59
C ASN A 96 -4.93 19.36 -9.39
N ASN A 97 -5.37 18.18 -9.81
CA ASN A 97 -6.73 17.72 -9.57
C ASN A 97 -7.02 17.56 -8.06
N ALA A 98 -6.05 17.02 -7.31
CA ALA A 98 -6.14 16.91 -5.86
C ALA A 98 -6.17 18.28 -5.17
N LYS A 99 -5.36 19.25 -5.61
CA LYS A 99 -5.38 20.65 -5.12
C LYS A 99 -6.72 21.34 -5.38
N THR A 100 -7.26 21.22 -6.59
CA THR A 100 -8.59 21.77 -6.92
C THR A 100 -9.67 21.16 -6.03
N THR A 101 -9.60 19.84 -5.81
CA THR A 101 -10.54 19.14 -4.93
C THR A 101 -10.41 19.62 -3.48
N LEU A 102 -9.20 19.69 -2.94
CA LEU A 102 -8.94 20.22 -1.60
C LEU A 102 -9.52 21.63 -1.42
N ASN A 103 -9.23 22.55 -2.34
CA ASN A 103 -9.71 23.93 -2.26
C ASN A 103 -11.24 24.01 -2.31
N ARG A 104 -11.88 23.18 -3.15
CA ARG A 104 -13.35 23.07 -3.21
C ARG A 104 -13.91 22.61 -1.85
N LEU A 105 -13.38 21.51 -1.29
CA LEU A 105 -13.86 20.97 -0.02
C LEU A 105 -13.70 21.98 1.12
N GLU A 106 -12.56 22.67 1.21
CA GLU A 106 -12.32 23.71 2.22
C GLU A 106 -13.33 24.86 2.12
N THR A 107 -13.62 25.28 0.89
CA THR A 107 -14.60 26.35 0.63
C THR A 107 -15.99 25.93 1.05
N GLN A 108 -16.43 24.73 0.63
CA GLN A 108 -17.75 24.20 0.96
C GLN A 108 -17.91 23.90 2.45
N LEU A 109 -16.85 23.42 3.11
CA LEU A 109 -16.85 23.19 4.53
C LEU A 109 -17.05 24.49 5.32
N THR A 110 -16.41 25.58 4.89
CA THR A 110 -16.61 26.91 5.47
C THR A 110 -18.06 27.38 5.30
N GLU A 111 -18.65 27.15 4.12
CA GLU A 111 -20.05 27.47 3.86
C GLU A 111 -21.01 26.66 4.75
N ILE A 112 -20.78 25.36 4.89
CA ILE A 112 -21.56 24.46 5.77
C ILE A 112 -21.49 24.91 7.22
N LYS A 113 -20.30 25.27 7.72
CA LYS A 113 -20.11 25.82 9.07
C LYS A 113 -20.96 27.07 9.29
N ASN A 114 -20.94 28.00 8.33
CA ASN A 114 -21.74 29.22 8.39
C ASN A 114 -23.25 28.94 8.32
N GLN A 115 -23.69 28.02 7.47
CA GLN A 115 -25.10 27.62 7.39
C GLN A 115 -25.59 27.01 8.71
N TYR A 116 -24.77 26.17 9.35
CA TYR A 116 -25.10 25.54 10.63
C TYR A 116 -25.32 26.58 11.73
N GLN A 117 -24.38 27.54 11.85
CA GLN A 117 -24.42 28.59 12.88
C GLN A 117 -25.63 29.53 12.72
N ASN A 118 -26.02 29.83 11.49
CA ASN A 118 -27.11 30.76 11.19
C ASN A 118 -28.49 30.10 11.13
N SER A 119 -28.56 28.77 11.13
CA SER A 119 -29.85 28.07 11.07
C SER A 119 -30.60 28.18 12.40
N ASN A 120 -31.87 28.57 12.33
CA ASN A 120 -32.80 28.64 13.46
C ASN A 120 -33.75 27.43 13.51
N SER A 121 -33.55 26.42 12.66
CA SER A 121 -34.42 25.25 12.52
C SER A 121 -33.67 23.97 12.87
N ASP A 122 -34.20 23.21 13.83
CA ASP A 122 -33.61 21.91 14.21
C ASP A 122 -33.59 20.90 13.06
N GLN A 123 -34.55 20.99 12.14
CA GLN A 123 -34.61 20.11 10.97
C GLN A 123 -33.52 20.46 9.95
N GLU A 124 -33.31 21.75 9.70
CA GLU A 124 -32.29 22.25 8.79
C GLU A 124 -30.89 21.98 9.35
N ARG A 125 -30.67 22.22 10.65
CA ARG A 125 -29.42 21.85 11.34
C ARG A 125 -29.08 20.37 11.18
N ARG A 126 -30.05 19.46 11.30
CA ARG A 126 -29.84 18.02 11.07
C ARG A 126 -29.39 17.72 9.64
N GLN A 127 -29.95 18.40 8.64
CA GLN A 127 -29.54 18.22 7.24
C GLN A 127 -28.11 18.72 7.01
N ILE A 128 -27.78 19.89 7.56
CA ILE A 128 -26.44 20.49 7.45
C ILE A 128 -25.40 19.59 8.14
N ILE A 129 -25.71 18.99 9.29
CA ILE A 129 -24.84 18.02 9.96
C ILE A 129 -24.52 16.83 9.04
N GLN A 130 -25.51 16.29 8.31
CA GLN A 130 -25.29 15.19 7.38
C GLN A 130 -24.41 15.59 6.18
N GLN A 131 -24.62 16.80 5.67
CA GLN A 131 -23.77 17.36 4.61
C GLN A 131 -22.33 17.56 5.10
N TRP A 132 -22.13 18.07 6.31
CA TRP A 132 -20.82 18.22 6.92
C TRP A 132 -20.12 16.86 7.07
N ARG A 133 -20.80 15.84 7.61
CA ARG A 133 -20.23 14.47 7.70
C ARG A 133 -19.82 13.91 6.34
N THR A 134 -20.65 14.10 5.33
CA THR A 134 -20.34 13.69 3.96
C THR A 134 -19.10 14.40 3.44
N MET A 135 -18.98 15.72 3.70
CA MET A 135 -17.81 16.52 3.32
C MET A 135 -16.53 16.00 3.98
N LEU A 136 -16.55 15.68 5.28
CA LEU A 136 -15.39 15.09 5.99
C LEU A 136 -14.95 13.77 5.36
N ASN A 137 -15.89 12.95 4.86
CA ASN A 137 -15.55 11.72 4.13
C ASN A 137 -14.94 12.02 2.76
N GLU A 138 -15.34 13.09 2.06
CA GLU A 138 -14.74 13.46 0.77
C GLU A 138 -13.26 13.85 0.91
N PHE A 139 -12.82 14.39 2.06
CA PHE A 139 -11.39 14.63 2.32
C PHE A 139 -10.55 13.34 2.27
N ASN A 140 -11.13 12.20 2.69
CA ASN A 140 -10.47 10.88 2.62
C ASN A 140 -10.31 10.34 1.20
N LEU A 141 -11.05 10.88 0.23
CA LEU A 141 -10.97 10.45 -1.17
C LEU A 141 -9.84 11.16 -1.93
N ILE A 142 -9.23 12.20 -1.36
CA ILE A 142 -8.06 12.86 -1.96
C ILE A 142 -6.85 11.94 -1.78
N SER A 143 -6.26 11.48 -2.90
CA SER A 143 -5.17 10.51 -2.88
C SER A 143 -4.00 10.96 -2.00
N PRO A 144 -3.59 10.17 -0.99
CA PRO A 144 -2.47 10.51 -0.10
C PRO A 144 -1.11 10.47 -0.81
N SER A 145 -1.04 9.94 -2.03
CA SER A 145 0.15 10.00 -2.88
C SER A 145 0.42 11.40 -3.46
N THR A 146 -0.47 12.37 -3.20
CA THR A 146 -0.33 13.76 -3.64
C THR A 146 -0.07 14.67 -2.44
N PHE A 147 0.66 15.76 -2.65
CA PHE A 147 0.89 16.77 -1.60
C PHE A 147 -0.42 17.33 -1.03
N ALA A 148 -1.42 17.57 -1.89
CA ALA A 148 -2.75 18.00 -1.46
C ALA A 148 -3.47 16.95 -0.61
N GLY A 149 -3.28 15.65 -0.89
CA GLY A 149 -3.78 14.57 -0.05
C GLY A 149 -3.14 14.55 1.34
N THR A 150 -1.83 14.77 1.43
CA THR A 150 -1.15 14.91 2.72
C THR A 150 -1.73 16.06 3.55
N ILE A 151 -1.92 17.24 2.92
CA ILE A 151 -2.56 18.39 3.59
C ILE A 151 -4.00 18.05 3.98
N ALA A 152 -4.77 17.40 3.09
CA ALA A 152 -6.15 17.01 3.36
C ALA A 152 -6.26 16.15 4.62
N GLN A 153 -5.38 15.16 4.77
CA GLN A 153 -5.36 14.27 5.93
C GLN A 153 -4.96 15.00 7.23
N GLN A 154 -3.98 15.88 7.16
CA GLN A 154 -3.59 16.72 8.32
C GLN A 154 -4.74 17.63 8.76
N LYS A 155 -5.41 18.27 7.81
CA LYS A 155 -6.55 19.16 8.09
C LYS A 155 -7.82 18.40 8.51
N LEU A 156 -8.02 17.18 8.02
CA LEU A 156 -9.20 16.38 8.34
C LEU A 156 -9.35 16.18 9.85
N VAL A 157 -8.25 15.92 10.56
CA VAL A 157 -8.25 15.78 12.02
C VAL A 157 -8.76 17.06 12.68
N ALA A 158 -8.27 18.23 12.26
CA ALA A 158 -8.74 19.51 12.78
C ALA A 158 -10.23 19.76 12.44
N HIS A 159 -10.67 19.39 11.23
CA HIS A 159 -12.07 19.55 10.82
C HIS A 159 -13.02 18.61 11.55
N GLN A 160 -12.56 17.42 11.93
CA GLN A 160 -13.30 16.48 12.78
C GLN A 160 -13.50 17.04 14.19
N LEU A 161 -12.43 17.59 14.78
CA LEU A 161 -12.51 18.27 16.08
C LEU A 161 -13.45 19.48 16.03
N ASP A 162 -13.32 20.34 15.01
CA ASP A 162 -14.23 21.47 14.81
C ASP A 162 -15.70 21.03 14.67
N PHE A 163 -15.94 19.92 13.99
CA PHE A 163 -17.28 19.35 13.82
C PHE A 163 -17.86 18.90 15.17
N GLU A 164 -17.05 18.22 15.98
CA GLU A 164 -17.42 17.79 17.34
C GLU A 164 -17.74 19.00 18.23
N ASP A 165 -16.88 20.01 18.22
CA ASP A 165 -17.02 21.22 19.03
C ASP A 165 -18.26 22.06 18.65
N MET A 166 -18.49 22.27 17.34
CA MET A 166 -19.56 23.16 16.87
C MET A 166 -20.94 22.50 16.88
N VAL A 167 -21.03 21.24 16.45
CA VAL A 167 -22.34 20.58 16.35
C VAL A 167 -22.88 20.27 17.73
N GLY A 168 -22.00 19.99 18.69
CA GLY A 168 -22.39 19.56 20.01
C GLY A 168 -23.04 18.17 19.95
N PHE A 169 -22.72 17.36 20.94
CA PHE A 169 -23.25 16.04 21.07
C PHE A 169 -24.78 16.08 21.38
N SER A 170 -25.62 15.80 20.39
CA SER A 170 -27.03 15.47 20.66
C SER A 170 -27.13 14.00 21.06
N ALA A 171 -27.65 13.70 22.25
CA ALA A 171 -27.53 12.40 22.93
C ALA A 171 -27.82 11.11 22.11
N ASN A 172 -28.63 11.19 21.05
CA ASN A 172 -28.92 10.05 20.18
C ASN A 172 -27.93 9.94 18.99
N ASN A 173 -27.50 11.06 18.40
CA ASN A 173 -26.45 11.10 17.37
C ASN A 173 -25.05 10.96 17.97
N GLU A 174 -24.87 11.37 19.23
CA GLU A 174 -23.67 11.18 20.04
C GLU A 174 -23.33 9.70 20.17
N ARG A 175 -24.30 8.89 20.63
CA ARG A 175 -24.10 7.45 20.76
C ARG A 175 -23.78 6.78 19.42
N LEU A 176 -24.49 7.16 18.35
CA LEU A 176 -24.21 6.64 17.01
C LEU A 176 -22.78 6.99 16.57
N ALA A 177 -22.39 8.26 16.70
CA ALA A 177 -21.07 8.73 16.29
C ALA A 177 -19.96 8.06 17.12
N THR A 178 -20.14 7.91 18.43
CA THR A 178 -19.20 7.21 19.30
C THR A 178 -19.04 5.75 18.89
N PHE A 179 -20.14 5.00 18.68
CA PHE A 179 -20.05 3.59 18.28
C PHE A 179 -19.36 3.43 16.92
N VAL A 180 -19.66 4.29 15.95
CA VAL A 180 -19.03 4.24 14.62
C VAL A 180 -17.55 4.63 14.70
N SER A 181 -17.20 5.68 15.45
CA SER A 181 -15.81 6.12 15.61
C SER A 181 -14.96 5.08 16.34
N THR A 182 -15.45 4.54 17.47
CA THR A 182 -14.73 3.49 18.21
C THR A 182 -14.56 2.23 17.35
N ALA A 183 -15.58 1.88 16.54
CA ALA A 183 -15.45 0.78 15.60
C ALA A 183 -14.35 1.02 14.55
N GLN A 184 -14.28 2.25 14.02
CA GLN A 184 -13.24 2.64 13.06
C GLN A 184 -11.84 2.61 13.69
N ASP A 185 -11.68 3.02 14.95
CA ASP A 185 -10.40 2.96 15.66
C ASP A 185 -9.90 1.52 15.78
N PHE A 186 -10.78 0.59 16.18
CA PHE A 186 -10.44 -0.83 16.24
C PHE A 186 -10.12 -1.42 14.87
N ALA A 187 -10.90 -1.07 13.83
CA ALA A 187 -10.63 -1.50 12.46
C ALA A 187 -9.29 -0.95 11.93
N ASN A 188 -8.95 0.30 12.26
CA ASN A 188 -7.68 0.91 11.89
C ASN A 188 -6.51 0.24 12.59
N LEU A 189 -6.64 -0.07 13.89
CA LEU A 189 -5.64 -0.86 14.61
C LEU A 189 -5.43 -2.23 13.98
N ALA A 190 -6.52 -2.92 13.62
CA ALA A 190 -6.45 -4.21 12.92
C ALA A 190 -5.73 -4.09 11.56
N LYS A 191 -6.08 -3.07 10.76
CA LYS A 191 -5.43 -2.79 9.46
C LYS A 191 -3.94 -2.51 9.62
N VAL A 192 -3.56 -1.58 10.49
CA VAL A 192 -2.16 -1.21 10.74
C VAL A 192 -1.37 -2.42 11.23
N ARG A 193 -1.94 -3.19 12.16
CA ARG A 193 -1.32 -4.43 12.65
C ARG A 193 -1.27 -5.56 11.63
N SER A 194 -1.90 -5.42 10.46
CA SER A 194 -1.88 -6.42 9.38
C SER A 194 -0.89 -6.10 8.25
N GLN A 195 -0.15 -4.98 8.29
CA GLN A 195 0.67 -4.50 7.17
C GLN A 195 2.04 -5.18 6.99
N ASN A 196 2.58 -5.80 8.04
CA ASN A 196 3.94 -6.35 8.12
C ASN A 196 3.94 -7.87 8.41
N SER A 197 3.67 -8.68 7.40
CA SER A 197 3.76 -10.16 7.44
C SER A 197 5.23 -10.64 7.46
N PRO A 198 5.56 -11.84 7.98
CA PRO A 198 4.70 -12.88 8.57
C PRO A 198 4.40 -12.66 10.06
N TYR A 199 3.20 -13.11 10.49
CA TYR A 199 2.70 -12.99 11.86
C TYR A 199 2.50 -14.36 12.51
N THR A 200 2.79 -14.44 13.81
CA THR A 200 2.50 -15.59 14.64
C THR A 200 1.01 -15.81 14.83
N VAL A 201 0.60 -17.01 15.26
CA VAL A 201 -0.79 -17.33 15.63
C VAL A 201 -1.35 -16.33 16.66
N SER A 202 -0.52 -15.92 17.63
CA SER A 202 -0.94 -14.97 18.66
C SER A 202 -1.23 -13.59 18.08
N GLU A 203 -0.37 -13.09 17.19
CA GLU A 203 -0.56 -11.79 16.52
C GLU A 203 -1.78 -11.81 15.60
N TRP A 204 -2.02 -12.91 14.88
CA TRP A 204 -3.26 -13.08 14.12
C TRP A 204 -4.49 -13.08 15.01
N SER A 205 -4.41 -13.66 16.21
CA SER A 205 -5.50 -13.66 17.18
C SER A 205 -5.78 -12.25 17.73
N ASP A 206 -4.75 -11.42 17.93
CA ASP A 206 -4.93 -10.02 18.31
C ASP A 206 -5.64 -9.21 17.21
N ILE A 207 -5.24 -9.41 15.95
CA ILE A 207 -5.86 -8.76 14.80
C ILE A 207 -7.33 -9.19 14.66
N GLU A 208 -7.61 -10.48 14.84
CA GLU A 208 -8.97 -11.04 14.87
C GLU A 208 -9.83 -10.36 15.94
N ASP A 209 -9.29 -10.19 17.15
CA ASP A 209 -9.97 -9.56 18.28
C ASP A 209 -10.30 -8.07 18.01
N PHE A 210 -9.41 -7.34 17.37
CA PHE A 210 -9.70 -5.95 16.97
C PHE A 210 -10.86 -5.86 15.97
N TRP A 211 -10.90 -6.72 14.95
CA TRP A 211 -12.04 -6.77 14.03
C TRP A 211 -13.34 -7.13 14.74
N GLN A 212 -13.30 -8.10 15.65
CA GLN A 212 -14.47 -8.50 16.42
C GLN A 212 -14.97 -7.37 17.32
N LYS A 213 -14.06 -6.64 17.98
CA LYS A 213 -14.39 -5.45 18.78
C LYS A 213 -15.03 -4.35 17.93
N ALA A 214 -14.49 -4.09 16.73
CA ALA A 214 -15.07 -3.13 15.81
C ALA A 214 -16.53 -3.48 15.43
N ILE A 215 -16.78 -4.73 15.06
CA ILE A 215 -18.14 -5.23 14.75
C ILE A 215 -19.05 -5.13 15.98
N ASN A 216 -18.54 -5.48 17.17
CA ASN A 216 -19.31 -5.42 18.41
C ASN A 216 -19.74 -4.00 18.76
N GLU A 217 -18.91 -2.98 18.52
CA GLU A 217 -19.30 -1.59 18.71
C GLU A 217 -20.44 -1.18 17.77
N LEU A 218 -20.37 -1.55 16.49
CA LEU A 218 -21.44 -1.26 15.52
C LEU A 218 -22.75 -1.96 15.87
N ASN A 219 -22.69 -3.17 16.43
CA ASN A 219 -23.87 -3.93 16.89
C ASN A 219 -24.57 -3.32 18.11
N LYS A 220 -23.94 -2.37 18.82
CA LYS A 220 -24.60 -1.63 19.91
C LYS A 220 -25.59 -0.58 19.41
N ILE A 221 -25.58 -0.27 18.11
CA ILE A 221 -26.52 0.65 17.49
C ILE A 221 -27.91 -0.02 17.43
N PRO A 222 -28.93 0.55 18.10
CA PRO A 222 -30.23 -0.10 18.21
C PRO A 222 -30.99 -0.07 16.87
N SER A 223 -31.71 -1.15 16.57
CA SER A 223 -32.54 -1.27 15.36
C SER A 223 -33.71 -0.28 15.30
N THR A 224 -34.02 0.40 16.42
CA THR A 224 -34.98 1.51 16.48
C THR A 224 -34.46 2.78 15.78
N ASP A 225 -33.14 2.92 15.63
CA ASP A 225 -32.52 3.94 14.77
C ASP A 225 -32.30 3.36 13.37
N LEU A 226 -33.33 3.43 12.52
CA LEU A 226 -33.33 2.78 11.20
C LEU A 226 -32.22 3.29 10.28
N GLU A 227 -31.80 4.56 10.40
CA GLU A 227 -30.73 5.11 9.55
C GLU A 227 -29.37 4.68 10.07
N GLY A 228 -29.12 4.86 11.37
CA GLY A 228 -27.90 4.41 12.03
C GLY A 228 -27.66 2.92 11.88
N TYR A 229 -28.72 2.11 12.03
CA TYR A 229 -28.68 0.66 11.87
C TYR A 229 -28.36 0.24 10.42
N ARG A 230 -28.93 0.90 9.41
CA ARG A 230 -28.60 0.64 8.00
C ARG A 230 -27.14 0.99 7.69
N GLN A 231 -26.64 2.10 8.24
CA GLN A 231 -25.25 2.50 8.07
C GLN A 231 -24.30 1.51 8.75
N ALA A 232 -24.58 1.14 10.01
CA ALA A 232 -23.79 0.17 10.77
C ALA A 232 -23.69 -1.18 10.04
N ASN A 233 -24.81 -1.70 9.52
CA ASN A 233 -24.83 -2.97 8.80
C ASN A 233 -23.99 -2.97 7.53
N ARG A 234 -23.88 -1.83 6.81
CA ARG A 234 -22.98 -1.74 5.65
C ARG A 234 -21.52 -1.89 6.06
N ILE A 235 -21.12 -1.23 7.15
CA ILE A 235 -19.76 -1.29 7.68
C ILE A 235 -19.47 -2.69 8.26
N ILE A 236 -20.44 -3.30 8.94
CA ILE A 236 -20.32 -4.67 9.48
C ILE A 236 -19.98 -5.66 8.37
N VAL A 237 -20.64 -5.60 7.21
CA VAL A 237 -20.34 -6.50 6.08
C VAL A 237 -18.88 -6.38 5.63
N GLU A 238 -18.34 -5.16 5.53
CA GLU A 238 -16.93 -4.94 5.18
C GLU A 238 -15.98 -5.50 6.25
N TYR A 239 -16.33 -5.35 7.52
CA TYR A 239 -15.51 -5.83 8.64
C TYR A 239 -15.59 -7.35 8.80
N GLU A 240 -16.73 -7.97 8.50
CA GLU A 240 -16.90 -9.42 8.48
C GLU A 240 -16.04 -10.08 7.39
N ASP A 241 -15.94 -9.45 6.20
CA ASP A 241 -15.05 -9.93 5.13
C ASP A 241 -13.58 -9.85 5.56
N SER A 242 -13.18 -8.73 6.16
CA SER A 242 -11.82 -8.54 6.70
C SER A 242 -11.50 -9.54 7.82
N LEU A 243 -12.46 -9.79 8.73
CA LEU A 243 -12.33 -10.77 9.80
C LEU A 243 -12.18 -12.19 9.25
N ARG A 244 -12.93 -12.53 8.20
CA ARG A 244 -12.84 -13.83 7.54
C ARG A 244 -11.46 -14.05 6.94
N ASP A 245 -10.91 -13.04 6.26
CA ASP A 245 -9.56 -13.11 5.70
C ASP A 245 -8.50 -13.31 6.78
N VAL A 246 -8.62 -12.61 7.91
CA VAL A 246 -7.72 -12.78 9.06
C VAL A 246 -7.81 -14.19 9.64
N ARG A 247 -9.02 -14.74 9.79
CA ARG A 247 -9.21 -16.12 10.28
C ARG A 247 -8.58 -17.16 9.37
N LEU A 248 -8.71 -16.99 8.04
CA LEU A 248 -8.08 -17.89 7.07
C LEU A 248 -6.55 -17.84 7.16
N ARG A 249 -5.97 -16.66 7.38
CA ARG A 249 -4.51 -16.50 7.55
C ARG A 249 -4.02 -17.13 8.86
N LYS A 250 -4.77 -16.93 9.95
CA LYS A 250 -4.51 -17.58 11.24
C LYS A 250 -4.50 -19.10 11.12
N GLU A 251 -5.50 -19.68 10.46
CA GLU A 251 -5.59 -21.12 10.24
C GLU A 251 -4.39 -21.65 9.43
N ARG A 252 -3.96 -20.92 8.39
CA ARG A 252 -2.78 -21.30 7.60
C ARG A 252 -1.50 -21.26 8.42
N GLU A 253 -1.35 -20.26 9.29
CA GLU A 253 -0.22 -20.17 10.22
C GLU A 253 -0.24 -21.33 11.24
N GLU A 254 -1.40 -21.64 11.83
CA GLU A 254 -1.56 -22.77 12.76
C GLU A 254 -1.21 -24.11 12.10
N ASN A 255 -1.64 -24.31 10.86
CA ASN A 255 -1.32 -25.51 10.08
C ASN A 255 0.17 -25.58 9.73
N SER A 256 0.77 -24.45 9.35
CA SER A 256 2.20 -24.35 9.06
C SER A 256 3.05 -24.69 10.29
N LEU A 257 2.71 -24.12 11.45
CA LEU A 257 3.38 -24.41 12.71
C LEU A 257 3.23 -25.89 13.12
N ARG A 258 2.04 -26.47 12.94
CA ARG A 258 1.80 -27.90 13.22
C ARG A 258 2.64 -28.80 12.33
N ASN A 259 2.70 -28.50 11.04
CA ASN A 259 3.53 -29.26 10.08
C ASN A 259 5.01 -29.12 10.40
N PHE A 260 5.45 -27.91 10.78
CA PHE A 260 6.82 -27.66 11.19
C PHE A 260 7.20 -28.50 12.42
N ASN A 261 6.41 -28.44 13.50
CA ASN A 261 6.66 -29.22 14.72
C ASN A 261 6.66 -30.74 14.42
N LYS A 262 5.76 -31.21 13.56
CA LYS A 262 5.73 -32.61 13.13
C LYS A 262 7.01 -33.00 12.37
N ALA A 263 7.52 -32.11 11.52
CA ALA A 263 8.78 -32.35 10.82
C ALA A 263 9.96 -32.40 11.80
N GLU A 264 10.00 -31.53 12.81
CA GLU A 264 11.02 -31.58 13.86
C GLU A 264 11.00 -32.90 14.63
N ASP A 265 9.82 -33.38 15.02
CA ASP A 265 9.68 -34.68 15.67
C ASP A 265 10.18 -35.83 14.79
N LEU A 266 9.87 -35.81 13.49
CA LEU A 266 10.38 -36.79 12.54
C LEU A 266 11.90 -36.71 12.35
N ILE A 267 12.46 -35.51 12.32
CA ILE A 267 13.92 -35.29 12.26
C ILE A 267 14.59 -35.89 13.50
N ASN A 268 14.03 -35.66 14.69
CA ASN A 268 14.56 -36.19 15.94
C ASN A 268 14.48 -37.73 15.95
N ASN A 269 13.34 -38.30 15.54
CA ASN A 269 13.18 -39.75 15.41
C ASN A 269 14.15 -40.36 14.38
N TYR A 270 14.34 -39.70 13.24
CA TYR A 270 15.31 -40.11 12.22
C TYR A 270 16.73 -40.12 12.80
N ARG A 271 17.15 -39.04 13.48
CA ARG A 271 18.46 -38.96 14.15
C ARG A 271 18.66 -40.08 15.15
N SER A 272 17.70 -40.33 16.04
CA SER A 272 17.78 -41.42 17.04
C SER A 272 17.83 -42.81 16.41
N SER A 273 17.04 -43.06 15.36
CA SER A 273 16.97 -44.37 14.71
C SER A 273 18.21 -44.73 13.88
N THR A 274 19.05 -43.74 13.53
CA THR A 274 20.19 -43.92 12.63
C THR A 274 21.56 -43.96 13.31
N VAL A 275 21.65 -43.62 14.60
CA VAL A 275 22.94 -43.52 15.35
C VAL A 275 23.81 -44.78 15.23
N ASN A 276 23.20 -45.97 15.22
CA ASN A 276 23.91 -47.25 15.18
C ASN A 276 23.53 -48.11 13.96
N MET A 277 23.02 -47.47 12.89
CA MET A 277 22.53 -48.19 11.71
C MET A 277 23.67 -48.43 10.72
N GLU A 278 23.93 -49.70 10.39
CA GLU A 278 24.93 -50.06 9.39
C GLU A 278 24.50 -49.62 7.98
N ASP A 279 25.47 -49.19 7.17
CA ASP A 279 25.28 -48.80 5.77
C ASP A 279 25.11 -50.05 4.87
N SER A 280 23.90 -50.63 4.91
CA SER A 280 23.41 -51.65 3.98
C SER A 280 22.45 -51.02 2.97
N PRO A 281 22.35 -51.50 1.71
CA PRO A 281 21.42 -50.96 0.71
C PRO A 281 19.97 -50.83 1.21
N ASN A 282 19.49 -51.79 1.99
CA ASN A 282 18.14 -51.75 2.57
C ASN A 282 17.98 -50.65 3.63
N ASN A 283 19.02 -50.40 4.43
CA ASN A 283 19.02 -49.36 5.46
C ASN A 283 19.13 -47.97 4.83
N ILE A 284 19.96 -47.82 3.79
CA ILE A 284 20.10 -46.58 3.01
C ILE A 284 18.75 -46.19 2.39
N ASN A 285 18.07 -47.14 1.72
CA ASN A 285 16.75 -46.88 1.13
C ASN A 285 15.72 -46.48 2.18
N ARG A 286 15.72 -47.13 3.36
CA ARG A 286 14.82 -46.75 4.46
C ARG A 286 15.06 -45.31 4.92
N ARG A 287 16.33 -44.91 5.08
CA ARG A 287 16.70 -43.54 5.46
C ARG A 287 16.25 -42.51 4.44
N ILE A 288 16.43 -42.79 3.14
CA ILE A 288 15.98 -41.91 2.06
C ILE A 288 14.46 -41.71 2.12
N VAL A 289 13.67 -42.78 2.34
CA VAL A 289 12.21 -42.67 2.45
C VAL A 289 11.80 -41.81 3.65
N GLN A 290 12.44 -41.99 4.81
CA GLN A 290 12.17 -41.17 6.01
C GLN A 290 12.51 -39.69 5.79
N ILE A 291 13.62 -39.39 5.14
CA ILE A 291 13.99 -38.01 4.81
C ILE A 291 13.03 -37.41 3.79
N GLN A 292 12.56 -38.20 2.81
CA GLN A 292 11.57 -37.72 1.84
C GLN A 292 10.23 -37.40 2.50
N GLU A 293 9.80 -38.18 3.50
CA GLU A 293 8.61 -37.88 4.30
C GLU A 293 8.74 -36.52 5.02
N ILE A 294 9.90 -36.25 5.62
CA ILE A 294 10.21 -34.96 6.25
C ILE A 294 10.11 -33.82 5.23
N ILE A 295 10.73 -33.98 4.04
CA ILE A 295 10.68 -32.97 2.98
C ILE A 295 9.24 -32.69 2.55
N ASN A 296 8.43 -33.73 2.35
CA ASN A 296 7.04 -33.56 1.91
C ASN A 296 6.23 -32.74 2.92
N ILE A 297 6.39 -32.99 4.23
CA ILE A 297 5.69 -32.23 5.28
C ILE A 297 6.18 -30.78 5.33
N LEU A 298 7.48 -30.55 5.19
CA LEU A 298 8.04 -29.20 5.16
C LEU A 298 7.62 -28.40 3.91
N GLN A 299 7.37 -29.08 2.78
CA GLN A 299 6.89 -28.45 1.54
C GLN A 299 5.44 -27.96 1.63
N ASP A 300 4.64 -28.54 2.53
CA ASP A 300 3.25 -28.13 2.77
C ASP A 300 3.13 -26.89 3.69
N ILE A 301 4.25 -26.28 4.11
CA ILE A 301 4.27 -25.06 4.94
C ILE A 301 4.00 -23.82 4.06
N ASP A 302 3.06 -22.97 4.48
CA ASP A 302 2.65 -21.79 3.70
C ASP A 302 3.81 -20.79 3.55
N PRO A 303 4.10 -20.26 2.34
CA PRO A 303 5.14 -19.26 2.10
C PRO A 303 5.04 -17.97 2.92
N ASN A 304 3.85 -17.64 3.42
CA ASN A 304 3.60 -16.45 4.23
C ASN A 304 3.56 -16.74 5.73
N SER A 305 3.90 -17.97 6.14
CA SER A 305 3.98 -18.36 7.56
C SER A 305 5.30 -17.92 8.21
N THR A 306 5.32 -17.90 9.54
CA THR A 306 6.55 -17.58 10.28
C THR A 306 7.60 -18.69 10.16
N SER A 307 7.17 -19.95 10.06
CA SER A 307 8.05 -21.13 9.97
C SER A 307 8.66 -21.36 8.58
N TYR A 308 8.22 -20.65 7.54
CA TYR A 308 8.60 -20.94 6.16
C TYR A 308 10.12 -20.84 5.91
N ALA A 309 10.76 -19.78 6.40
CA ALA A 309 12.20 -19.58 6.17
C ALA A 309 13.03 -20.74 6.75
N GLU A 310 12.67 -21.20 7.95
CA GLU A 310 13.34 -22.32 8.60
C GLU A 310 13.02 -23.66 7.92
N ALA A 311 11.77 -23.86 7.49
CA ALA A 311 11.38 -25.02 6.71
C ALA A 311 12.21 -25.16 5.43
N GLN A 312 12.46 -24.06 4.70
CA GLN A 312 13.28 -24.08 3.50
C GLN A 312 14.75 -24.46 3.78
N MET A 313 15.30 -24.02 4.91
CA MET A 313 16.64 -24.44 5.33
C MET A 313 16.68 -25.96 5.60
N LEU A 314 15.70 -26.47 6.34
CA LEU A 314 15.61 -27.90 6.65
C LEU A 314 15.40 -28.77 5.40
N ILE A 315 14.62 -28.30 4.42
CA ILE A 315 14.46 -28.96 3.12
C ILE A 315 15.81 -29.08 2.41
N SER A 316 16.58 -27.99 2.35
CA SER A 316 17.90 -27.98 1.72
C SER A 316 18.85 -28.99 2.40
N ASP A 317 18.89 -28.99 3.74
CA ASP A 317 19.72 -29.92 4.51
C ASP A 317 19.31 -31.38 4.28
N ALA A 318 18.01 -31.66 4.28
CA ALA A 318 17.44 -32.97 4.01
C ALA A 318 17.79 -33.47 2.59
N GLN A 319 17.71 -32.59 1.58
CA GLN A 319 18.10 -32.91 0.20
C GLN A 319 19.58 -33.23 0.07
N ASN A 320 20.45 -32.45 0.73
CA ASN A 320 21.88 -32.71 0.79
C ASN A 320 22.17 -34.07 1.43
N GLN A 321 21.44 -34.41 2.50
CA GLN A 321 21.59 -35.71 3.15
C GLN A 321 21.17 -36.87 2.23
N ILE A 322 20.05 -36.76 1.51
CA ILE A 322 19.65 -37.76 0.51
C ILE A 322 20.73 -37.94 -0.55
N ASN A 323 21.31 -36.86 -1.06
CA ASN A 323 22.37 -36.92 -2.08
C ASN A 323 23.62 -37.65 -1.55
N SER A 324 24.01 -37.40 -0.31
CA SER A 324 25.14 -38.08 0.33
C SER A 324 24.91 -39.58 0.51
N LEU A 325 23.66 -39.98 0.77
CA LEU A 325 23.27 -41.39 0.94
C LEU A 325 23.25 -42.14 -0.39
N LYS A 326 22.82 -41.48 -1.47
CA LYS A 326 22.83 -42.06 -2.83
C LYS A 326 24.24 -42.26 -3.39
N SER A 327 25.23 -41.56 -2.85
CA SER A 327 26.64 -41.67 -3.28
C SER A 327 27.46 -42.72 -2.52
N ARG A 328 26.87 -43.43 -1.55
CA ARG A 328 27.52 -44.52 -0.79
C ARG A 328 27.18 -45.87 -1.40
#